data_AF-A0A956S942-F1
#
_entry.id   AF-A0A956S942-F1
#
_cell.length_a   1.000
_cell.length_b   1.000
_cell.length_c   1.000
_cell.angle_alpha   90.00
_cell.angle_beta   90.00
_cell.angle_gamma   90.00
#
_symmetry.space_group_name_H-M   'P 1'
#
loop_
_entity.id
_entity.type
_entity.pdbx_description
1 polymer ?
#
loop_
_entity_poly.entity_id
_entity_poly.type
_entity_poly.pdbx_seq_one_letter_code
_entity_poly.pdbx_strand_id
1 'polypeptide(L)'
;MNKEQFNNLGTLEQIEYINSQLDTLSLTKVCQNIGIDRSTVRKRFKSKGWELVDNRYINTDNSTTTSNTKNTTNTKVNNKSNKSNDIKILEDKINSLEAQIKGIMDIINTNNTINTVDTSELKKYEGTTVSRNYRINEEVQKEFKLLCNKFTSGTVYTVTDIISLALEDFINKHK
;
A
#
# COMPACT_ATOMS: atom_id res chain seq x y z
N MET A 1 -3.56 14.67 -20.61
CA MET A 1 -3.05 13.85 -21.73
C MET A 1 -4.22 13.14 -22.38
N ASN A 2 -4.44 13.32 -23.69
CA ASN A 2 -5.44 12.57 -24.45
C ASN A 2 -4.79 11.50 -25.35
N LYS A 3 -5.61 10.69 -26.04
CA LYS A 3 -5.16 9.57 -26.88
C LYS A 3 -4.17 9.99 -27.96
N GLU A 4 -4.41 11.09 -28.64
CA GLU A 4 -3.55 11.57 -29.74
C GLU A 4 -2.20 12.05 -29.20
N GLN A 5 -2.23 12.88 -28.16
CA GLN A 5 -1.03 13.36 -27.49
C GLN A 5 -0.18 12.17 -26.98
N PHE A 6 -0.81 11.19 -26.35
CA PHE A 6 -0.11 10.01 -25.85
C PHE A 6 0.47 9.15 -26.97
N ASN A 7 -0.24 8.96 -28.07
CA ASN A 7 0.25 8.15 -29.19
C ASN A 7 1.39 8.81 -29.96
N ASN A 8 1.50 10.14 -29.91
CA ASN A 8 2.60 10.90 -30.52
C ASN A 8 3.89 10.87 -29.69
N LEU A 9 3.82 10.46 -28.41
CA LEU A 9 5.01 10.30 -27.56
C LEU A 9 5.87 9.11 -28.00
N GLY A 10 7.17 9.22 -27.75
CA GLY A 10 8.09 8.08 -27.85
C GLY A 10 7.74 6.97 -26.85
N THR A 11 8.18 5.74 -27.13
CA THR A 11 7.88 4.59 -26.25
C THR A 11 8.27 4.83 -24.79
N LEU A 12 9.47 5.40 -24.56
CA LEU A 12 9.97 5.67 -23.21
C LEU A 12 9.13 6.75 -22.51
N GLU A 13 8.80 7.83 -23.21
CA GLU A 13 7.94 8.91 -22.70
C GLU A 13 6.53 8.41 -22.37
N GLN A 14 5.97 7.49 -23.17
CA GLN A 14 4.70 6.83 -22.88
C GLN A 14 4.77 6.02 -21.57
N ILE A 15 5.89 5.32 -21.34
CA ILE A 15 6.11 4.50 -20.13
C ILE A 15 6.32 5.39 -18.90
N GLU A 16 7.14 6.43 -19.01
CA GLU A 16 7.36 7.40 -17.94
C GLU A 16 6.05 8.09 -17.53
N TYR A 17 5.27 8.52 -18.52
CA TYR A 17 3.95 9.09 -18.26
C TYR A 17 3.07 8.10 -17.49
N ILE A 18 2.94 6.85 -17.95
CA ILE A 18 2.10 5.86 -17.28
C ILE A 18 2.61 5.56 -15.87
N ASN A 19 3.91 5.31 -15.68
CA ASN A 19 4.48 5.03 -14.37
C ASN A 19 4.27 6.17 -13.38
N SER A 20 4.37 7.44 -13.81
CA SER A 20 4.09 8.60 -12.96
C SER A 20 2.64 8.65 -12.44
N GLN A 21 1.70 8.11 -13.22
CA GLN A 21 0.27 8.10 -12.84
C GLN A 21 -0.08 6.88 -11.98
N LEU A 22 0.68 5.78 -12.11
CA LEU A 22 0.44 4.55 -11.36
C LEU A 22 0.71 4.70 -9.85
N ASP A 23 1.46 5.71 -9.43
CA ASP A 23 1.67 6.04 -8.01
C ASP A 23 0.37 6.41 -7.28
N THR A 24 -0.67 6.84 -8.01
CA THR A 24 -1.94 7.31 -7.43
C THR A 24 -3.17 6.63 -8.01
N LEU A 25 -3.10 6.12 -9.24
CA LEU A 25 -4.22 5.54 -9.97
C LEU A 25 -3.92 4.11 -10.43
N SER A 26 -4.96 3.30 -10.60
CA SER A 26 -4.80 2.00 -11.25
C SER A 26 -4.55 2.16 -12.76
N LEU A 27 -3.84 1.22 -13.38
CA LEU A 27 -3.62 1.20 -14.83
C LEU A 27 -4.93 1.34 -15.62
N THR A 28 -6.00 0.69 -15.16
CA THR A 28 -7.32 0.82 -15.79
C THR A 28 -7.80 2.27 -15.80
N LYS A 29 -7.64 3.01 -14.68
CA LYS A 29 -8.07 4.40 -14.58
C LYS A 29 -7.19 5.35 -15.40
N VAL A 30 -5.87 5.10 -15.42
CA VAL A 30 -4.92 5.84 -16.27
C VAL A 30 -5.30 5.69 -17.75
N CYS A 31 -5.53 4.45 -18.19
CA CYS A 31 -5.95 4.14 -19.55
C CYS A 31 -7.29 4.80 -19.93
N GLN A 32 -8.29 4.76 -19.04
CA GLN A 32 -9.56 5.45 -19.23
C GLN A 32 -9.39 6.97 -19.39
N ASN A 33 -8.55 7.61 -18.56
CA ASN A 33 -8.31 9.05 -18.62
C ASN A 33 -7.64 9.49 -19.93
N ILE A 34 -6.77 8.66 -20.51
CA ILE A 34 -6.13 8.91 -21.81
C ILE A 34 -7.12 8.62 -22.96
N GLY A 35 -8.07 7.71 -22.76
CA GLY A 35 -8.96 7.21 -23.80
C GLY A 35 -8.34 6.07 -24.62
N ILE A 36 -7.50 5.23 -24.00
CA ILE A 36 -6.88 4.06 -24.63
C ILE A 36 -7.24 2.80 -23.86
N ASP A 37 -7.55 1.72 -24.57
CA ASP A 37 -7.83 0.44 -23.92
C ASP A 37 -6.60 -0.14 -23.21
N ARG A 38 -6.80 -0.69 -22.01
CA ARG A 38 -5.73 -1.26 -21.18
C ARG A 38 -4.99 -2.39 -21.88
N SER A 39 -5.69 -3.24 -22.65
CA SER A 39 -5.06 -4.34 -23.37
C SER A 39 -4.14 -3.82 -24.48
N THR A 40 -4.48 -2.68 -25.09
CA THR A 40 -3.66 -2.03 -26.12
C THR A 40 -2.34 -1.55 -25.55
N VAL A 41 -2.37 -0.85 -24.41
CA VAL A 41 -1.16 -0.40 -23.70
C VAL A 41 -0.30 -1.59 -23.31
N ARG A 42 -0.89 -2.61 -22.68
CA ARG A 42 -0.16 -3.80 -22.23
C ARG A 42 0.51 -4.54 -23.39
N LYS A 43 -0.20 -4.77 -24.50
CA LYS A 43 0.36 -5.44 -25.68
C LYS A 43 1.50 -4.63 -26.29
N ARG A 44 1.31 -3.30 -26.44
CA ARG A 44 2.31 -2.38 -27.00
C ARG A 44 3.61 -2.36 -26.21
N PHE A 45 3.51 -2.37 -24.88
CA PHE A 45 4.68 -2.35 -24.00
C PHE A 45 5.34 -3.73 -23.93
N LYS A 46 4.54 -4.79 -23.85
CA LYS A 46 5.05 -6.16 -23.86
C LYS A 46 5.82 -6.50 -25.14
N SER A 47 5.36 -6.06 -26.31
CA SER A 47 6.07 -6.27 -27.58
C SER A 47 7.41 -5.53 -27.67
N LYS A 48 7.69 -4.64 -26.72
CA LYS A 48 8.93 -3.86 -26.62
C LYS A 48 9.73 -4.21 -25.36
N GLY A 49 9.43 -5.34 -24.73
CA GLY A 49 10.16 -5.82 -23.56
C GLY A 49 9.81 -5.12 -22.26
N TRP A 50 8.57 -4.64 -22.10
CA TRP A 50 8.13 -4.00 -20.85
C TRP A 50 6.96 -4.76 -20.23
N GLU A 51 7.11 -5.13 -18.96
CA GLU A 51 6.06 -5.81 -18.18
C GLU A 51 5.68 -5.00 -16.94
N LEU A 52 4.41 -5.14 -16.54
CA LEU A 52 3.88 -4.50 -15.34
C LEU A 52 4.19 -5.39 -14.13
N VAL A 53 5.09 -4.95 -13.27
CA VAL A 53 5.50 -5.63 -12.03
C VAL A 53 5.34 -4.62 -10.89
N ASP A 54 4.73 -5.03 -9.77
CA ASP A 54 4.49 -4.18 -8.59
C ASP A 54 3.93 -2.79 -8.93
N ASN A 55 2.93 -2.76 -9.80
CA ASN A 55 2.25 -1.55 -10.27
C ASN A 55 3.14 -0.56 -11.04
N ARG A 56 4.24 -1.01 -11.65
CA ARG A 56 5.10 -0.20 -12.54
C ARG A 56 5.54 -1.01 -13.77
N TYR A 57 5.70 -0.35 -14.90
CA TYR A 57 6.29 -0.96 -16.09
C TYR A 57 7.82 -0.95 -15.97
N ILE A 58 8.42 -2.13 -16.01
CA ILE A 58 9.87 -2.36 -15.99
C ILE A 58 10.31 -3.04 -17.29
N ASN A 59 11.53 -2.74 -17.75
CA ASN A 59 12.07 -3.37 -18.94
C ASN A 59 12.59 -4.77 -18.58
N THR A 60 12.02 -5.80 -19.21
CA THR A 60 12.35 -7.21 -19.02
C THR A 60 13.37 -7.73 -20.04
N ASP A 61 13.61 -7.00 -21.13
CA ASP A 61 14.63 -7.38 -22.12
C ASP A 61 16.06 -7.12 -21.61
N ASN A 62 16.24 -6.23 -20.64
CA ASN A 62 17.48 -6.01 -19.92
C ASN A 62 17.42 -6.51 -18.46
N SER A 63 17.21 -7.81 -18.27
CA SER A 63 17.61 -8.47 -17.00
C SER A 63 19.15 -8.58 -16.94
N THR A 64 19.81 -7.42 -16.94
CA THR A 64 20.97 -7.14 -16.09
C THR A 64 20.72 -5.76 -15.50
N THR A 65 20.66 -5.74 -14.17
CA THR A 65 20.82 -4.60 -13.27
C THR A 65 21.22 -3.27 -13.91
N THR A 66 20.39 -2.24 -13.66
CA THR A 66 20.74 -0.82 -13.46
C THR A 66 21.71 -0.19 -14.46
N SER A 67 21.27 0.86 -15.16
CA SER A 67 22.05 2.12 -15.15
C SER A 67 21.28 3.33 -15.66
N ASN A 68 21.36 4.38 -14.83
CA ASN A 68 21.26 5.77 -15.26
C ASN A 68 22.27 6.07 -16.36
N THR A 69 21.81 6.84 -17.34
CA THR A 69 22.51 7.39 -18.49
C THR A 69 23.70 8.29 -18.08
N LYS A 70 24.82 8.20 -18.81
CA LYS A 70 25.46 9.37 -19.46
C LYS A 70 26.59 8.99 -20.43
N ASN A 71 26.51 9.55 -21.63
CA ASN A 71 27.49 9.53 -22.72
C ASN A 71 28.89 9.97 -22.28
N THR A 72 29.94 9.28 -22.72
CA THR A 72 31.10 9.93 -23.38
C THR A 72 31.98 8.92 -24.15
N THR A 73 32.23 9.27 -25.42
CA THR A 73 33.38 8.97 -26.31
C THR A 73 34.27 7.73 -26.11
N ASN A 74 34.46 7.03 -27.24
CA ASN A 74 35.52 6.06 -27.53
C ASN A 74 36.85 6.34 -26.82
N THR A 75 37.28 5.43 -25.93
CA THR A 75 38.70 5.14 -25.76
C THR A 75 38.87 3.68 -25.34
N LYS A 76 39.72 2.97 -26.08
CA LYS A 76 40.15 1.59 -25.81
C LYS A 76 40.93 1.62 -24.49
N VAL A 77 40.31 1.21 -23.38
CA VAL A 77 41.00 1.09 -22.08
C VAL A 77 40.84 -0.32 -21.56
N ASN A 78 41.99 -0.99 -21.48
CA ASN A 78 42.18 -2.31 -20.92
C ASN A 78 42.04 -2.20 -19.39
N ASN A 79 40.83 -2.40 -18.84
CA ASN A 79 40.61 -2.32 -17.39
C ASN A 79 40.59 -3.71 -16.76
N LYS A 80 41.71 -4.05 -16.12
CA LYS A 80 41.81 -5.08 -15.10
C LYS A 80 40.80 -4.73 -13.99
N SER A 81 39.74 -5.52 -13.85
CA SER A 81 38.61 -5.18 -12.98
C SER A 81 39.03 -5.07 -11.52
N ASN A 82 38.74 -3.93 -10.90
CA ASN A 82 38.91 -3.67 -9.47
C ASN A 82 37.79 -4.37 -8.68
N LYS A 83 37.85 -5.70 -8.61
CA LYS A 83 36.88 -6.57 -7.91
C LYS A 83 36.62 -6.15 -6.45
N SER A 84 37.57 -5.45 -5.81
CA SER A 84 37.46 -4.96 -4.43
C SER A 84 36.48 -3.81 -4.24
N ASN A 85 36.27 -2.97 -5.25
CA ASN A 85 35.38 -1.80 -5.12
C ASN A 85 33.92 -2.20 -5.32
N ASP A 86 33.67 -3.17 -6.21
CA ASP A 86 32.32 -3.70 -6.45
C ASP A 86 31.77 -4.42 -5.22
N ILE A 87 32.62 -5.12 -4.46
CA ILE A 87 32.26 -5.79 -3.20
C ILE A 87 31.81 -4.77 -2.14
N LYS A 88 32.54 -3.67 -1.95
CA LYS A 88 32.14 -2.61 -1.00
C LYS A 88 30.80 -1.97 -1.36
N ILE A 89 30.58 -1.71 -2.66
CA ILE A 89 29.32 -1.13 -3.14
C ILE A 89 28.15 -2.09 -2.89
N LEU A 90 28.38 -3.41 -2.96
CA LEU A 90 27.38 -4.42 -2.63
C LEU A 90 27.10 -4.47 -1.13
N GLU A 91 28.12 -4.43 -0.28
CA GLU A 91 27.98 -4.38 1.19
C GLU A 91 27.16 -3.16 1.63
N ASP A 92 27.44 -1.98 1.09
CA ASP A 92 26.71 -0.75 1.42
C ASP A 92 25.22 -0.82 1.03
N LYS A 93 24.93 -1.47 -0.12
CA LYS A 93 23.54 -1.70 -0.56
C LYS A 93 22.80 -2.70 0.33
N ILE A 94 23.47 -3.76 0.76
CA ILE A 94 22.90 -4.76 1.68
C ILE A 94 22.57 -4.08 3.01
N ASN A 95 23.51 -3.32 3.59
CA ASN A 95 23.29 -2.60 4.84
C ASN A 95 22.11 -1.60 4.75
N SER A 96 21.99 -0.91 3.61
CA SER A 96 20.87 0.02 3.36
C SER A 96 19.52 -0.70 3.28
N LEU A 97 19.47 -1.87 2.62
CA LEU A 97 18.26 -2.69 2.56
C LEU A 97 17.87 -3.25 3.93
N GLU A 98 18.84 -3.72 4.72
CA GLU A 98 18.59 -4.20 6.08
C GLU A 98 18.00 -3.10 6.96
N ALA A 99 18.52 -1.87 6.87
CA ALA A 99 17.99 -0.73 7.60
C ALA A 99 16.54 -0.37 7.18
N GLN A 100 16.23 -0.45 5.88
CA GLN A 100 14.87 -0.21 5.38
C GLN A 100 13.91 -1.32 5.82
N ILE A 101 14.32 -2.59 5.78
CA ILE A 101 13.54 -3.72 6.26
C ILE A 101 13.24 -3.56 7.76
N LYS A 102 14.25 -3.17 8.56
CA LYS A 102 14.07 -2.91 9.98
C LYS A 102 13.07 -1.77 10.22
N GLY A 103 13.19 -0.67 9.49
CA GLY A 103 12.24 0.44 9.57
C GLY A 103 10.81 0.04 9.20
N ILE A 104 10.63 -0.78 8.16
CA ILE A 104 9.33 -1.35 7.78
C ILE A 104 8.82 -2.27 8.89
N MET A 105 9.68 -3.10 9.49
CA MET A 105 9.32 -4.00 10.58
C MET A 105 8.85 -3.22 11.82
N ASP A 106 9.51 -2.12 12.15
CA ASP A 106 9.15 -1.25 13.27
C ASP A 106 7.82 -0.51 13.01
N ILE A 107 7.60 -0.02 11.78
CA ILE A 107 6.32 0.57 11.34
C ILE A 107 5.20 -0.46 11.37
N ILE A 108 5.48 -1.69 10.91
CA ILE A 108 4.54 -2.81 10.97
C ILE A 108 4.27 -3.16 12.42
N ASN A 109 5.24 -3.28 13.32
CA ASN A 109 4.97 -3.60 14.72
C ASN A 109 4.22 -2.47 15.44
N THR A 110 4.41 -1.22 15.02
CA THR A 110 3.70 -0.05 15.55
C THR A 110 2.25 0.04 15.03
N ASN A 111 2.00 -0.35 13.77
CA ASN A 111 0.69 -0.23 13.11
C ASN A 111 -0.12 -1.55 13.08
N ASN A 112 0.56 -2.69 13.04
CA ASN A 112 0.05 -4.04 13.23
C ASN A 112 0.24 -4.50 14.69
N THR A 113 -0.19 -3.68 15.65
CA THR A 113 -1.20 -4.26 16.55
C THR A 113 -2.40 -4.63 15.67
N ILE A 114 -2.29 -5.75 14.95
CA ILE A 114 -3.43 -6.63 14.74
C ILE A 114 -3.76 -7.03 16.16
N ASN A 115 -4.51 -6.17 16.85
CA ASN A 115 -5.34 -6.58 17.94
C ASN A 115 -6.27 -7.57 17.25
N THR A 116 -5.92 -8.86 17.25
CA THR A 116 -6.94 -9.90 17.18
C THR A 116 -7.80 -9.61 18.39
N VAL A 117 -8.81 -8.79 18.18
CA VAL A 117 -9.72 -8.39 19.22
C VAL A 117 -10.48 -9.67 19.52
N ASP A 118 -10.20 -10.25 20.68
CA ASP A 118 -10.92 -11.42 21.14
C ASP A 118 -12.39 -11.04 21.27
N THR A 119 -13.21 -11.55 20.34
CA THR A 119 -14.64 -11.30 20.30
C THR A 119 -15.43 -12.41 20.98
N SER A 120 -14.77 -13.35 21.67
CA SER A 120 -15.43 -14.51 22.28
C SER A 120 -16.50 -14.13 23.30
N GLU A 121 -16.35 -12.95 23.92
CA GLU A 121 -17.30 -12.39 24.90
C GLU A 121 -18.34 -11.44 24.27
N LEU A 122 -18.24 -11.15 22.97
CA LEU A 122 -19.17 -10.24 22.31
C LEU A 122 -20.48 -10.93 21.92
N LYS A 123 -21.58 -10.37 22.38
CA LYS A 123 -22.95 -10.74 21.99
C LYS A 123 -23.51 -9.76 20.97
N LYS A 124 -24.09 -10.31 19.89
CA LYS A 124 -24.84 -9.53 18.92
C LYS A 124 -26.31 -9.45 19.33
N TYR A 125 -26.91 -8.27 19.23
CA TYR A 125 -28.29 -8.02 19.61
C TYR A 125 -29.16 -7.81 18.37
N GLU A 126 -30.13 -8.70 18.18
CA GLU A 126 -31.10 -8.63 17.08
C GLU A 126 -32.40 -7.96 17.56
N GLY A 127 -33.08 -7.25 16.65
CA GLY A 127 -34.36 -6.59 16.92
C GLY A 127 -34.32 -5.07 16.76
N THR A 128 -35.33 -4.39 17.31
CA THR A 128 -35.45 -2.94 17.22
C THR A 128 -34.68 -2.23 18.33
N THR A 129 -34.15 -1.06 18.01
CA THR A 129 -33.43 -0.22 18.96
C THR A 129 -34.31 0.91 19.47
N VAL A 130 -34.00 1.42 20.67
CA VAL A 130 -34.67 2.58 21.26
C VAL A 130 -33.66 3.67 21.55
N SER A 131 -34.01 4.93 21.23
CA SER A 131 -33.17 6.08 21.56
C SER A 131 -33.36 6.52 23.01
N ARG A 132 -32.26 6.81 23.70
CA ARG A 132 -32.24 7.33 25.07
C ARG A 132 -31.18 8.41 25.19
N ASN A 133 -31.55 9.54 25.80
CA ASN A 133 -30.63 10.63 26.09
C ASN A 133 -30.23 10.58 27.56
N TYR A 134 -28.93 10.50 27.81
CA TYR A 134 -28.34 10.55 29.14
C TYR A 134 -27.01 11.31 29.09
N ARG A 135 -26.59 11.87 30.23
CA ARG A 135 -25.27 12.47 30.38
C ARG A 135 -24.33 11.44 30.96
N ILE A 136 -23.11 11.38 30.43
CA ILE A 136 -22.03 10.50 30.90
C ILE A 136 -20.85 11.40 31.30
N ASN A 137 -20.04 10.94 32.24
CA ASN A 137 -18.74 11.58 32.51
C ASN A 137 -17.89 11.60 31.23
N GLU A 138 -17.21 12.73 30.98
CA GLU A 138 -16.46 12.96 29.74
C GLU A 138 -15.28 11.99 29.55
N GLU A 139 -14.52 11.70 30.61
CA GLU A 139 -13.36 10.82 30.56
C GLU A 139 -13.81 9.38 30.30
N VAL A 140 -14.84 8.92 31.01
CA VAL A 140 -15.47 7.62 30.79
C VAL A 140 -15.98 7.50 29.34
N GLN A 141 -16.58 8.56 28.80
CA GLN A 141 -17.07 8.55 27.42
C GLN A 141 -15.93 8.44 26.40
N LYS A 142 -14.80 9.14 26.63
CA LYS A 142 -13.61 9.05 25.75
C LYS A 142 -13.03 7.65 25.76
N GLU A 143 -12.85 7.05 26.94
CA GLU A 143 -12.35 5.67 27.07
C GLU A 143 -13.29 4.66 26.41
N PHE A 144 -14.59 4.78 26.68
CA PHE A 144 -15.60 3.90 26.10
C PHE A 144 -15.64 4.01 24.58
N LYS A 145 -15.45 5.21 24.01
CA LYS A 145 -15.36 5.41 22.56
C LYS A 145 -14.17 4.66 21.94
N LEU A 146 -13.00 4.68 22.59
CA LEU A 146 -11.83 3.92 22.13
C LEU A 146 -12.10 2.41 22.16
N LEU A 147 -12.75 1.93 23.22
CA LEU A 147 -13.18 0.54 23.33
C LEU A 147 -14.13 0.16 22.18
N CYS A 148 -15.16 0.98 21.93
CA CYS A 148 -16.09 0.76 20.83
C CYS A 148 -15.38 0.69 19.47
N ASN A 149 -14.46 1.60 19.19
CA ASN A 149 -13.71 1.60 17.93
C ASN A 149 -12.88 0.32 17.77
N LYS A 150 -12.25 -0.16 18.85
CA LYS A 150 -11.47 -1.40 18.86
C LYS A 150 -12.34 -2.59 18.43
N PHE A 151 -13.53 -2.73 18.99
CA PHE A 151 -14.39 -3.90 18.75
C PHE A 151 -15.25 -3.80 17.48
N THR A 152 -15.49 -2.61 16.94
CA THR A 152 -16.31 -2.42 15.71
C THR A 152 -15.48 -2.35 14.43
N SER A 153 -14.19 -2.00 14.52
CA SER A 153 -13.31 -1.89 13.35
C SER A 153 -13.05 -3.26 12.72
N GLY A 154 -13.58 -3.49 11.53
CA GLY A 154 -13.37 -4.74 10.79
C GLY A 154 -14.16 -5.94 11.33
N THR A 155 -15.16 -5.72 12.20
CA THR A 155 -16.03 -6.77 12.72
C THR A 155 -17.48 -6.54 12.29
N VAL A 156 -18.36 -7.51 12.61
CA VAL A 156 -19.81 -7.43 12.36
C VAL A 156 -20.58 -6.70 13.47
N TYR A 157 -19.89 -6.29 14.53
CA TYR A 157 -20.51 -5.69 15.72
C TYR A 157 -20.64 -4.18 15.58
N THR A 158 -21.64 -3.64 16.25
CA THR A 158 -21.94 -2.21 16.26
C THR A 158 -21.70 -1.61 17.64
N VAL A 159 -21.64 -0.28 17.71
CA VAL A 159 -21.59 0.44 19.00
C VAL A 159 -22.82 0.10 19.86
N THR A 160 -23.97 -0.12 19.23
CA THR A 160 -25.20 -0.53 19.91
C THR A 160 -25.06 -1.88 20.60
N ASP A 161 -24.39 -2.85 19.97
CA ASP A 161 -24.14 -4.17 20.56
C ASP A 161 -23.31 -4.04 21.83
N ILE A 162 -22.25 -3.23 21.78
CA ILE A 162 -21.34 -3.00 22.92
C ILE A 162 -22.06 -2.29 24.07
N ILE A 163 -22.87 -1.26 23.76
CA ILE A 163 -23.69 -0.58 24.77
C ILE A 163 -24.68 -1.56 25.40
N SER A 164 -25.35 -2.39 24.60
CA SER A 164 -26.33 -3.36 25.08
C SER A 164 -25.68 -4.40 25.98
N LEU A 165 -24.49 -4.89 25.63
CA LEU A 165 -23.69 -5.78 26.46
C LEU A 165 -23.30 -5.15 27.79
N ALA A 166 -22.77 -3.92 27.78
CA ALA A 166 -22.39 -3.23 29.02
C ALA A 166 -23.59 -3.01 29.96
N LEU A 167 -24.76 -2.70 29.40
CA LEU A 167 -26.00 -2.57 30.18
C LEU A 167 -26.49 -3.93 30.71
N GLU A 168 -26.45 -4.99 29.89
CA GLU A 168 -26.83 -6.34 30.30
C GLU A 168 -25.93 -6.86 31.43
N ASP A 169 -24.61 -6.67 31.32
CA ASP A 169 -23.65 -7.05 32.36
C ASP A 169 -23.92 -6.31 33.67
N PHE A 170 -24.18 -5.00 33.60
CA PHE A 170 -24.52 -4.21 34.78
C PHE A 170 -25.84 -4.68 35.42
N ILE A 171 -26.86 -4.98 34.61
CA ILE A 171 -28.13 -5.54 35.09
C ILE A 171 -27.87 -6.87 35.78
N ASN A 172 -27.19 -7.81 35.14
CA ASN A 172 -26.95 -9.16 35.67
C ASN A 172 -26.13 -9.14 36.96
N LYS A 173 -25.18 -8.20 37.08
CA LYS A 173 -24.38 -8.03 38.30
C LYS A 173 -25.20 -7.55 39.51
N HIS A 174 -26.31 -6.86 39.27
CA HIS A 174 -27.09 -6.18 40.32
C HIS A 174 -28.53 -6.71 40.44
N LYS A 175 -28.83 -7.86 39.82
CA LYS A 175 -30.11 -8.54 39.87
C LYS A 175 -30.15 -9.59 40.97
#